data_AF-A0A087AEK7-F1
#
_entry.id   AF-A0A087AEK7-F1
#
_cell.length_a   1.000
_cell.length_b   1.000
_cell.length_c   1.000
_cell.angle_alpha   90.00
_cell.angle_beta   90.00
_cell.angle_gamma   90.00
#
_symmetry.space_group_name_H-M   'P 1'
#
loop_
_entity.id
_entity.type
_entity.pdbx_description
1 polymer ?
#
loop_
_entity_poly.entity_id
_entity_poly.type
_entity_poly.pdbx_seq_one_letter_code
_entity_poly.pdbx_strand_id
1 'polypeptide(L)'
;MEFEEAVRALHSVRDFKSQEIPDEVLTRIVAVAQRTPSWANSQPWKVYIAKGNTLEKIKREHLSKAMQAPRARRHAADPRSPWGRFPLENMQRWGERLTAFLGQDGMEMSQMQARLFNASALVYPTAQREVSPWMVYDIGAFSQTLMLAAKDNGVDSAPAYEVVRFADDIHAIMGIPDDEAIIAGIALGYPAEDRINDSHTDRDAAEDVLTIRKWPLPSVAWAVGIGAVRPCVPVFSRRRAFCGIRRRPARRTPPGRRTAPADPAKRCPIPRRAASRRAARRRRRSAACIG
;
A
#
# COMPACT_ATOMS: atom_id res chain seq x y z
N MET A 1 -14.54 -13.35 19.17
CA MET A 1 -14.46 -11.97 19.67
C MET A 1 -15.50 -11.13 18.95
N GLU A 2 -16.10 -10.12 19.59
CA GLU A 2 -16.99 -9.21 18.86
C GLU A 2 -16.19 -8.31 17.91
N PHE A 3 -16.79 -7.89 16.79
CA PHE A 3 -16.06 -7.19 15.72
C PHE A 3 -15.36 -5.91 16.20
N GLU A 4 -16.06 -5.04 16.93
CA GLU A 4 -15.48 -3.80 17.43
C GLU A 4 -14.35 -4.06 18.43
N GLU A 5 -14.46 -5.11 19.24
CA GLU A 5 -13.41 -5.49 20.18
C GLU A 5 -12.15 -5.92 19.43
N ALA A 6 -12.28 -6.73 18.38
CA ALA A 6 -11.15 -7.14 17.55
C ALA A 6 -10.46 -5.94 16.89
N VAL A 7 -11.25 -4.99 16.37
CA VAL A 7 -10.71 -3.77 15.76
C VAL A 7 -9.99 -2.88 16.77
N ARG A 8 -10.52 -2.73 17.99
CA ARG A 8 -9.90 -1.91 19.05
C ARG A 8 -8.68 -2.59 19.68
N ALA A 9 -8.70 -3.91 19.82
CA ALA A 9 -7.62 -4.69 20.40
C ALA A 9 -6.44 -4.86 19.44
N LEU A 10 -6.67 -4.76 18.12
CA LEU A 10 -5.62 -4.85 17.12
C LEU A 10 -4.67 -3.66 17.23
N HIS A 11 -3.41 -3.97 17.54
CA HIS A 11 -2.30 -3.03 17.56
C HIS A 11 -1.03 -3.75 17.08
N SER A 12 0.00 -3.00 16.71
CA SER A 12 1.27 -3.59 16.29
C SER A 12 2.06 -4.07 17.51
N VAL A 13 2.11 -5.38 17.70
CA VAL A 13 2.99 -6.02 18.68
C VAL A 13 4.42 -6.07 18.14
N ARG A 14 5.37 -5.60 18.94
CA ARG A 14 6.75 -5.33 18.52
C ARG A 14 7.79 -6.22 19.22
N ASP A 15 7.35 -7.08 20.11
CA ASP A 15 8.14 -8.22 20.58
C ASP A 15 7.24 -9.44 20.80
N PHE A 16 7.67 -10.58 20.28
CA PHE A 16 6.92 -11.83 20.32
C PHE A 16 7.68 -12.92 21.08
N LYS A 17 6.93 -13.78 21.77
CA LYS A 17 7.43 -15.01 22.39
C LYS A 17 7.91 -15.97 21.29
N SER A 18 8.85 -16.86 21.64
CA SER A 18 9.31 -17.95 20.75
C SER A 18 8.28 -19.06 20.52
N GLN A 19 7.11 -18.98 21.16
CA GLN A 19 6.05 -19.97 21.04
C GLN A 19 5.58 -20.08 19.59
N GLU A 20 5.62 -21.28 19.03
CA GLU A 20 5.17 -21.54 17.66
C GLU A 20 3.65 -21.40 17.51
N ILE A 21 3.24 -20.96 16.32
CA ILE A 21 1.83 -20.94 15.92
C ILE A 21 1.52 -22.25 15.18
N PRO A 22 0.49 -23.02 15.59
CA PRO A 22 0.07 -24.22 14.88
C PRO A 22 -0.34 -23.95 13.42
N ASP A 23 -0.05 -24.89 12.51
CA ASP A 23 -0.37 -24.74 11.08
C ASP A 23 -1.87 -24.62 10.82
N GLU A 24 -2.68 -25.32 11.63
CA GLU A 24 -4.14 -25.23 11.59
C GLU A 24 -4.66 -23.83 11.92
N VAL A 25 -4.01 -23.13 12.85
CA VAL A 25 -4.34 -21.74 13.21
C VAL A 25 -3.97 -20.81 12.06
N LEU A 26 -2.77 -20.94 11.49
CA LEU A 26 -2.35 -20.15 10.33
C LEU A 26 -3.28 -20.37 9.12
N THR A 27 -3.67 -21.62 8.87
CA THR A 27 -4.60 -21.99 7.81
C THR A 27 -5.97 -21.37 8.04
N ARG A 28 -6.47 -21.42 9.28
CA ARG A 28 -7.75 -20.81 9.66
C ARG A 28 -7.73 -19.30 9.46
N ILE A 29 -6.66 -18.62 9.89
CA ILE A 29 -6.48 -17.18 9.71
C ILE A 29 -6.56 -16.79 8.24
N VAL A 30 -5.83 -17.49 7.36
CA VAL A 30 -5.86 -17.25 5.91
C VAL A 30 -7.23 -17.55 5.31
N ALA A 31 -7.89 -18.63 5.72
CA ALA A 31 -9.22 -18.99 5.23
C ALA A 31 -10.28 -17.92 5.56
N VAL A 32 -10.19 -17.30 6.75
CA VAL A 32 -11.04 -16.15 7.11
C VAL A 32 -10.68 -14.94 6.25
N ALA A 33 -9.40 -14.64 6.06
CA ALA A 33 -8.94 -13.54 5.21
C ALA A 33 -9.39 -13.68 3.74
N GLN A 34 -9.54 -14.91 3.22
CA GLN A 34 -10.05 -15.14 1.86
C GLN A 34 -11.50 -14.69 1.65
N ARG A 35 -12.23 -14.36 2.73
CA ARG A 35 -13.58 -13.77 2.62
C ARG A 35 -13.57 -12.28 2.30
N THR A 36 -12.41 -11.63 2.25
CA THR A 36 -12.27 -10.23 1.83
C THR A 36 -12.80 -10.04 0.40
N PRO A 37 -13.63 -9.00 0.14
CA PRO A 37 -14.05 -8.67 -1.22
C PRO A 37 -12.87 -8.14 -2.05
N SER A 38 -12.90 -8.37 -3.35
CA SER A 38 -11.91 -7.84 -4.30
C SER A 38 -12.59 -7.36 -5.57
N TRP A 39 -11.91 -6.49 -6.32
CA TRP A 39 -12.44 -5.99 -7.57
C TRP A 39 -12.76 -7.15 -8.52
N ALA A 40 -14.03 -7.22 -8.95
CA ALA A 40 -14.56 -8.30 -9.78
C ALA A 40 -14.34 -9.71 -9.22
N ASN A 41 -14.21 -9.83 -7.89
CA ASN A 41 -13.86 -11.07 -7.19
C ASN A 41 -12.53 -11.70 -7.69
N SER A 42 -11.60 -10.86 -8.13
CA SER A 42 -10.32 -11.28 -8.72
C SER A 42 -9.40 -12.03 -7.76
N GLN A 43 -9.54 -11.80 -6.45
CA GLN A 43 -8.78 -12.45 -5.39
C GLN A 43 -7.27 -12.49 -5.73
N PRO A 44 -6.63 -11.33 -5.95
CA PRO A 44 -5.29 -11.27 -6.55
C PRO A 44 -4.17 -11.76 -5.61
N TRP A 45 -4.49 -12.03 -4.35
CA TRP A 45 -3.54 -12.42 -3.32
C TRP A 45 -3.08 -13.87 -3.47
N LYS A 46 -1.78 -14.07 -3.27
CA LYS A 46 -1.25 -15.29 -2.68
C LYS A 46 -0.61 -14.97 -1.34
N VAL A 47 -0.35 -16.01 -0.55
CA VAL A 47 0.22 -15.86 0.80
C VAL A 47 1.30 -16.90 1.00
N TYR A 48 2.48 -16.43 1.37
CA TYR A 48 3.60 -17.27 1.80
C TYR A 48 3.83 -17.04 3.29
N ILE A 49 3.99 -18.12 4.07
CA ILE A 49 4.24 -18.03 5.51
C ILE A 49 5.56 -18.75 5.83
N ALA A 50 6.51 -18.01 6.41
CA ALA A 50 7.74 -18.57 6.93
C ALA A 50 7.57 -18.92 8.42
N LYS A 51 7.90 -20.16 8.78
CA LYS A 51 8.01 -20.65 10.17
C LYS A 51 9.15 -21.66 10.29
N GLY A 52 9.50 -22.05 11.52
CA GLY A 52 10.55 -23.03 11.80
C GLY A 52 11.89 -22.68 11.14
N ASN A 53 12.55 -23.68 10.55
CA ASN A 53 13.88 -23.50 9.94
C ASN A 53 13.94 -22.44 8.84
N THR A 54 12.86 -22.27 8.07
CA THR A 54 12.79 -21.24 7.02
C THR A 54 12.80 -19.84 7.62
N LEU A 55 12.03 -19.63 8.69
CA LEU A 55 12.01 -18.37 9.44
C LEU A 55 13.36 -18.07 10.07
N GLU A 56 13.99 -19.05 10.71
CA GLU A 56 15.30 -18.87 11.33
C GLU A 56 16.39 -18.52 10.30
N LYS A 57 16.30 -19.10 9.09
CA LYS A 57 17.15 -18.69 7.98
C LYS A 57 16.91 -17.23 7.60
N ILE A 58 15.66 -16.80 7.43
CA ILE A 58 15.30 -15.41 7.10
C ILE A 58 15.83 -14.45 8.18
N LYS A 59 15.56 -14.72 9.46
CA LYS A 59 16.01 -13.89 10.59
C LYS A 59 17.53 -13.73 10.60
N ARG A 60 18.27 -14.82 10.39
CA ARG A 60 19.75 -14.78 10.37
C ARG A 60 20.29 -13.93 9.22
N GLU A 61 19.80 -14.15 7.99
CA GLU A 61 20.25 -13.37 6.82
C GLU A 61 19.86 -11.89 6.97
N HIS A 62 18.63 -11.63 7.45
CA HIS A 62 18.14 -10.28 7.70
C HIS A 62 19.02 -9.55 8.73
N LEU A 63 19.26 -10.16 9.90
CA LEU A 63 20.07 -9.55 10.96
C LEU A 63 21.49 -9.23 10.48
N SER A 64 22.12 -10.16 9.77
CA SER A 64 23.44 -9.98 9.18
C SER A 64 23.49 -8.74 8.25
N LYS A 65 22.49 -8.57 7.38
CA LYS A 65 22.41 -7.43 6.47
C LYS A 65 21.99 -6.13 7.14
N ALA A 66 21.06 -6.18 8.09
CA ALA A 66 20.59 -5.01 8.83
C ALA A 66 21.74 -4.33 9.60
N MET A 67 22.67 -5.13 10.15
CA MET A 67 23.88 -4.63 10.81
C MET A 67 24.90 -4.00 9.85
N GLN A 68 25.01 -4.52 8.62
CA GLN A 68 25.99 -4.05 7.62
C GLN A 68 25.48 -2.87 6.78
N ALA A 69 24.18 -2.81 6.54
CA ALA A 69 23.53 -1.83 5.68
C ALA A 69 22.37 -1.15 6.42
N PRO A 70 22.64 -0.30 7.43
CA PRO A 70 21.60 0.40 8.20
C PRO A 70 20.70 1.28 7.31
N ARG A 71 21.12 1.57 6.06
CA ARG A 71 20.33 2.26 5.03
C ARG A 71 20.22 1.45 3.72
N ALA A 72 19.82 0.18 3.77
CA ALA A 72 19.46 -0.56 2.55
C ALA A 72 18.36 0.16 1.73
N ARG A 73 18.39 -0.02 0.41
CA ARG A 73 17.44 0.60 -0.54
C ARG A 73 15.99 0.24 -0.19
N ARG A 74 15.12 1.25 -0.25
CA ARG A 74 13.68 1.16 -0.03
C ARG A 74 13.03 0.26 -1.09
N HIS A 75 12.10 -0.60 -0.66
CA HIS A 75 11.36 -1.59 -1.46
C HIS A 75 10.62 -0.97 -2.65
N ALA A 76 10.21 -1.78 -3.62
CA ALA A 76 9.46 -1.33 -4.81
C ALA A 76 8.15 -0.57 -4.48
N ALA A 77 7.57 -0.77 -3.29
CA ALA A 77 6.41 -0.03 -2.80
C ALA A 77 6.73 1.37 -2.23
N ASP A 78 8.01 1.74 -2.10
CA ASP A 78 8.45 3.09 -1.71
C ASP A 78 9.44 3.67 -2.72
N PRO A 79 8.97 4.45 -3.70
CA PRO A 79 9.89 5.30 -4.45
C PRO A 79 9.38 6.73 -4.65
N ARG A 80 9.04 7.46 -3.58
CA ARG A 80 8.79 8.94 -3.55
C ARG A 80 7.32 9.41 -3.56
N SER A 81 6.42 8.83 -2.77
CA SER A 81 5.12 9.50 -2.53
C SER A 81 5.35 10.77 -1.70
N PRO A 82 5.06 11.98 -2.22
CA PRO A 82 4.99 13.14 -1.36
C PRO A 82 3.81 12.94 -0.41
N TRP A 83 4.10 12.60 0.84
CA TRP A 83 3.09 12.58 1.88
C TRP A 83 2.54 13.99 2.04
N GLY A 84 1.22 14.11 2.16
CA GLY A 84 0.60 15.37 2.54
C GLY A 84 1.05 15.82 3.94
N ARG A 85 0.81 17.08 4.27
CA ARG A 85 1.10 17.62 5.60
C ARG A 85 0.51 16.75 6.73
N PHE A 86 -0.76 16.39 6.59
CA PHE A 86 -1.50 15.62 7.60
C PHE A 86 -0.83 14.29 8.01
N PRO A 87 -0.54 13.34 7.08
CA PRO A 87 0.16 12.11 7.46
C PRO A 87 1.58 12.35 7.99
N LEU A 88 2.30 13.39 7.53
CA LEU A 88 3.63 13.72 8.06
C LEU A 88 3.56 14.17 9.53
N GLU A 89 2.60 15.03 9.88
CA GLU A 89 2.37 15.47 11.26
C GLU A 89 1.98 14.29 12.16
N ASN A 90 1.19 13.32 11.65
CA ASN A 90 0.86 12.09 12.38
C ASN A 90 2.09 11.22 12.65
N MET A 91 2.94 11.03 11.65
CA MET A 91 4.18 10.27 11.78
C MET A 91 5.15 10.93 12.77
N GLN A 92 5.25 12.26 12.74
CA GLN A 92 6.06 13.03 13.69
C GLN A 92 5.53 12.87 15.12
N ARG A 93 4.24 13.11 15.36
CA ARG A 93 3.62 12.94 16.69
C ARG A 93 3.79 11.51 17.22
N TRP A 94 3.64 10.51 16.36
CA TRP A 94 3.88 9.12 16.74
C TRP A 94 5.33 8.88 17.15
N GLY A 95 6.30 9.38 16.37
CA GLY A 95 7.72 9.24 16.67
C GLY A 95 8.10 9.88 18.01
N GLU A 96 7.66 11.13 18.24
CA GLU A 96 7.90 11.86 19.50
C GLU A 96 7.35 11.10 20.72
N ARG A 97 6.12 10.57 20.60
CA ARG A 97 5.49 9.79 21.68
C ARG A 97 6.20 8.48 21.94
N LEU A 98 6.60 7.77 20.89
CA LEU A 98 7.34 6.51 21.03
C LEU A 98 8.69 6.75 21.72
N THR A 99 9.41 7.79 21.32
CA THR A 99 10.67 8.20 21.96
C THR A 99 10.45 8.58 23.43
N ALA A 100 9.43 9.38 23.73
CA ALA A 100 9.10 9.75 25.10
C ALA A 100 8.71 8.53 25.96
N PHE A 101 8.01 7.56 25.37
CA PHE A 101 7.57 6.33 26.05
C PHE A 101 8.72 5.36 26.34
N LEU A 102 9.63 5.15 25.38
CA LEU A 102 10.75 4.21 25.53
C LEU A 102 11.88 4.75 26.41
N GLY A 103 12.05 6.08 26.49
CA GLY A 103 13.14 6.69 27.25
C GLY A 103 14.53 6.23 26.77
N GLN A 104 15.54 6.34 27.65
CA GLN A 104 16.92 5.89 27.35
C GLN A 104 17.13 4.39 27.66
N ASP A 105 16.24 3.75 28.43
CA ASP A 105 16.37 2.37 28.93
C ASP A 105 15.66 1.33 28.04
N GLY A 106 14.85 1.77 27.08
CA GLY A 106 14.14 0.89 26.16
C GLY A 106 15.10 0.24 25.15
N MET A 107 14.85 -1.02 24.83
CA MET A 107 15.49 -1.65 23.67
C MET A 107 15.18 -0.79 22.44
N GLU A 108 16.23 -0.27 21.80
CA GLU A 108 16.09 0.61 20.65
C GLU A 108 15.20 -0.07 19.60
N MET A 109 14.15 0.61 19.11
CA MET A 109 13.22 0.09 18.09
C MET A 109 13.95 -0.51 16.88
N SER A 110 15.15 0.00 16.58
CA SER A 110 16.03 -0.52 15.53
C SER A 110 16.53 -1.94 15.81
N GLN A 111 16.81 -2.29 17.08
CA GLN A 111 17.22 -3.62 17.50
C GLN A 111 16.09 -4.63 17.36
N MET A 112 14.86 -4.25 17.73
CA MET A 112 13.67 -5.10 17.51
C MET A 112 13.37 -5.33 16.04
N GLN A 113 13.46 -4.27 15.24
CA GLN A 113 13.35 -4.38 13.79
C GLN A 113 14.40 -5.33 13.21
N ALA A 114 15.67 -5.20 13.61
CA ALA A 114 16.75 -6.07 13.13
C ALA A 114 16.56 -7.55 13.49
N ARG A 115 15.79 -7.86 14.54
CA ARG A 115 15.41 -9.23 14.93
C ARG A 115 14.05 -9.67 14.39
N LEU A 116 13.43 -8.85 13.52
CA LEU A 116 12.07 -9.05 13.02
C LEU A 116 11.07 -9.28 14.16
N PHE A 117 11.20 -8.47 15.22
CA PHE A 117 10.34 -8.47 16.41
C PHE A 117 10.30 -9.81 17.16
N ASN A 118 11.28 -10.68 16.93
CA ASN A 118 11.29 -12.07 17.42
C ASN A 118 10.07 -12.91 16.99
N ALA A 119 9.37 -12.49 15.93
CA ALA A 119 8.13 -13.12 15.47
C ALA A 119 8.24 -14.64 15.28
N SER A 120 7.16 -15.39 15.55
CA SER A 120 7.08 -16.84 15.38
C SER A 120 6.70 -17.27 13.96
N ALA A 121 6.13 -16.35 13.18
CA ALA A 121 5.90 -16.51 11.76
C ALA A 121 6.00 -15.16 11.03
N LEU A 122 6.40 -15.20 9.76
CA LEU A 122 6.36 -14.04 8.86
C LEU A 122 5.46 -14.37 7.68
N VAL A 123 4.49 -13.49 7.42
CA VAL A 123 3.52 -13.63 6.34
C VAL A 123 3.84 -12.62 5.25
N TYR A 124 3.83 -13.10 4.01
CA TYR A 124 4.08 -12.33 2.80
C TYR A 124 2.88 -12.45 1.85
N PRO A 125 1.93 -11.49 1.92
CA PRO A 125 0.93 -11.32 0.89
C PRO A 125 1.60 -10.85 -0.41
N THR A 126 1.29 -11.53 -1.50
CA THR A 126 1.94 -11.34 -2.80
C THR A 126 0.90 -11.19 -3.91
N ALA A 127 1.32 -10.59 -5.02
CA ALA A 127 0.50 -10.42 -6.22
C ALA A 127 1.27 -10.85 -7.47
N GLN A 128 0.63 -11.59 -8.37
CA GLN A 128 1.26 -11.95 -9.64
C GLN A 128 1.22 -10.80 -10.65
N ARG A 129 2.31 -10.64 -11.40
CA ARG A 129 2.45 -9.71 -12.55
C ARG A 129 2.30 -8.23 -12.15
N GLU A 130 2.22 -7.35 -13.14
CA GLU A 130 2.16 -5.89 -12.98
C GLU A 130 1.10 -5.45 -11.94
N VAL A 131 1.59 -5.02 -10.77
CA VAL A 131 0.75 -4.64 -9.63
C VAL A 131 0.04 -3.33 -9.92
N SER A 132 -1.29 -3.37 -9.99
CA SER A 132 -2.11 -2.16 -10.13
C SER A 132 -2.50 -1.57 -8.76
N PRO A 133 -2.84 -0.27 -8.67
CA PRO A 133 -3.33 0.33 -7.42
C PRO A 133 -4.54 -0.39 -6.81
N TRP A 134 -5.44 -0.93 -7.64
CA TRP A 134 -6.60 -1.69 -7.16
C TRP A 134 -6.21 -3.04 -6.57
N MET A 135 -5.20 -3.70 -7.11
CA MET A 135 -4.66 -4.92 -6.49
C MET A 135 -4.02 -4.62 -5.15
N VAL A 136 -3.30 -3.50 -5.02
CA VAL A 136 -2.75 -3.06 -3.72
C VAL A 136 -3.87 -2.80 -2.72
N TYR A 137 -4.96 -2.15 -3.14
CA TYR A 137 -6.14 -1.94 -2.30
C TYR A 137 -6.74 -3.27 -1.82
N ASP A 138 -7.01 -4.20 -2.74
CA ASP A 138 -7.59 -5.51 -2.44
C ASP A 138 -6.71 -6.32 -1.48
N ILE A 139 -5.39 -6.32 -1.70
CA ILE A 139 -4.41 -7.04 -0.85
C ILE A 139 -4.21 -6.33 0.49
N GLY A 140 -4.34 -5.00 0.54
CA GLY A 140 -4.37 -4.24 1.78
C GLY A 140 -5.59 -4.61 2.64
N ALA A 141 -6.77 -4.70 2.03
CA ALA A 141 -7.99 -5.16 2.71
C ALA A 141 -7.87 -6.62 3.19
N PHE A 142 -7.27 -7.48 2.36
CA PHE A 142 -6.97 -8.88 2.72
C PHE A 142 -6.03 -8.95 3.93
N SER A 143 -4.96 -8.16 3.91
CA SER A 143 -3.97 -8.09 5.00
C SER A 143 -4.59 -7.61 6.31
N GLN A 144 -5.48 -6.61 6.26
CA GLN A 144 -6.22 -6.15 7.45
C GLN A 144 -7.15 -7.25 8.00
N THR A 145 -7.86 -7.95 7.11
CA THR A 145 -8.75 -9.05 7.53
C THR A 145 -7.95 -10.20 8.13
N LEU A 146 -6.77 -10.50 7.57
CA LEU A 146 -5.83 -11.49 8.10
C LEU A 146 -5.38 -11.14 9.53
N MET A 147 -5.02 -9.88 9.78
CA MET A 147 -4.60 -9.43 11.12
C MET A 147 -5.75 -9.47 12.14
N LEU A 148 -6.97 -9.10 11.74
CA LEU A 148 -8.16 -9.23 12.59
C LEU A 148 -8.48 -10.70 12.88
N ALA A 149 -8.39 -11.57 11.87
CA ALA A 149 -8.58 -13.01 12.05
C ALA A 149 -7.50 -13.62 12.96
N ALA A 150 -6.25 -13.16 12.85
CA ALA A 150 -5.19 -13.53 13.78
C ALA A 150 -5.57 -13.14 15.22
N LYS A 151 -6.02 -11.90 15.43
CA LYS A 151 -6.42 -11.42 16.76
C LYS A 151 -7.57 -12.22 17.36
N ASP A 152 -8.57 -12.60 16.56
CA ASP A 152 -9.69 -13.46 16.98
C ASP A 152 -9.23 -14.88 17.38
N ASN A 153 -8.10 -15.34 16.85
CA ASN A 153 -7.46 -16.62 17.23
C ASN A 153 -6.40 -16.46 18.33
N GLY A 154 -6.32 -15.30 18.99
CA GLY A 154 -5.34 -15.03 20.05
C GLY A 154 -3.90 -14.85 19.56
N VAL A 155 -3.70 -14.67 18.25
CA VAL A 155 -2.40 -14.40 17.62
C VAL A 155 -2.30 -12.90 17.34
N ASP A 156 -1.24 -12.27 17.81
CA ASP A 156 -0.97 -10.86 17.54
C ASP A 156 -0.14 -10.69 16.27
N SER A 157 -0.15 -9.47 15.76
CA SER A 157 0.46 -9.16 14.46
C SER A 157 1.11 -7.78 14.41
N ALA A 158 2.05 -7.61 13.49
CA ALA A 158 2.59 -6.31 13.13
C ALA A 158 2.94 -6.22 11.64
N PRO A 159 2.25 -5.37 10.87
CA PRO A 159 2.67 -5.06 9.51
C PRO A 159 3.92 -4.15 9.59
N ALA A 160 5.00 -4.52 8.91
CA ALA A 160 6.25 -3.79 8.99
C ALA A 160 7.03 -3.83 7.69
N TYR A 161 7.54 -2.66 7.29
CA TYR A 161 8.48 -2.54 6.18
C TYR A 161 9.72 -3.42 6.39
N GLU A 162 10.20 -3.52 7.63
CA GLU A 162 11.42 -4.26 7.95
C GLU A 162 11.33 -5.73 7.53
N VAL A 163 10.15 -6.33 7.62
CA VAL A 163 9.88 -7.72 7.24
C VAL A 163 10.10 -7.97 5.75
N VAL A 164 9.97 -6.94 4.91
CA VAL A 164 10.20 -7.05 3.45
C VAL A 164 11.47 -6.36 2.98
N ARG A 165 12.20 -5.65 3.85
CA ARG A 165 13.36 -4.81 3.49
C ARG A 165 14.36 -5.45 2.52
N PHE A 166 14.57 -6.77 2.61
CA PHE A 166 15.45 -7.54 1.73
C PHE A 166 14.65 -8.53 0.86
N ALA A 167 13.75 -8.01 0.01
CA ALA A 167 12.87 -8.80 -0.86
C ALA A 167 13.58 -9.92 -1.62
N ASP A 168 14.72 -9.62 -2.24
CA ASP A 168 15.47 -10.57 -3.06
C ASP A 168 15.85 -11.84 -2.27
N ASP A 169 16.21 -11.69 -0.99
CA ASP A 169 16.49 -12.84 -0.12
C ASP A 169 15.21 -13.61 0.21
N ILE A 170 14.11 -12.90 0.43
CA ILE A 170 12.81 -13.51 0.74
C ILE A 170 12.36 -14.34 -0.47
N HIS A 171 12.47 -13.79 -1.68
CA HIS A 171 12.24 -14.53 -2.93
C HIS A 171 13.09 -15.81 -3.00
N ALA A 172 14.39 -15.69 -2.80
CA ALA A 172 15.32 -16.81 -2.88
C ALA A 172 15.08 -17.88 -1.79
N ILE A 173 14.79 -17.47 -0.56
CA ILE A 173 14.60 -18.38 0.57
C ILE A 173 13.23 -19.06 0.51
N MET A 174 12.17 -18.32 0.18
CA MET A 174 10.79 -18.82 0.14
C MET A 174 10.44 -19.50 -1.19
N GLY A 175 11.28 -19.35 -2.21
CA GLY A 175 10.98 -19.83 -3.57
C GLY A 175 9.83 -19.06 -4.22
N ILE A 176 9.68 -17.77 -3.90
CA ILE A 176 8.66 -16.91 -4.52
C ILE A 176 9.16 -16.55 -5.93
N PRO A 177 8.39 -16.81 -7.00
CA PRO A 177 8.79 -16.48 -8.37
C PRO A 177 9.10 -14.99 -8.57
N ASP A 178 10.04 -14.68 -9.46
CA ASP A 178 10.42 -13.29 -9.78
C ASP A 178 9.28 -12.48 -10.44
N ASP A 179 8.26 -13.15 -10.98
CA ASP A 179 7.07 -12.51 -11.56
C ASP A 179 5.95 -12.23 -10.54
N GLU A 180 6.25 -12.39 -9.24
CA GLU A 180 5.31 -12.23 -8.14
C GLU A 180 5.83 -11.18 -7.15
N ALA A 181 5.13 -10.06 -7.02
CA ALA A 181 5.55 -8.98 -6.13
C ALA A 181 5.13 -9.25 -4.68
N ILE A 182 6.07 -9.11 -3.74
CA ILE A 182 5.76 -9.03 -2.31
C ILE A 182 5.15 -7.66 -2.00
N ILE A 183 3.89 -7.65 -1.56
CA ILE A 183 3.12 -6.42 -1.32
C ILE A 183 3.33 -5.89 0.10
N ALA A 184 3.36 -6.80 1.08
CA ALA A 184 3.52 -6.46 2.48
C ALA A 184 4.29 -7.56 3.22
N GLY A 185 4.80 -7.21 4.41
CA GLY A 185 5.32 -8.16 5.37
C GLY A 185 4.61 -7.99 6.70
N ILE A 186 4.14 -9.10 7.27
CA ILE A 186 3.38 -9.11 8.51
C ILE A 186 4.04 -10.12 9.45
N ALA A 187 4.55 -9.64 10.58
CA ALA A 187 4.98 -10.49 11.67
C ALA A 187 3.77 -11.04 12.42
N LEU A 188 3.80 -12.32 12.80
CA LEU A 188 2.80 -12.97 13.65
C LEU A 188 3.48 -13.65 14.85
N GLY A 189 2.79 -13.66 15.99
CA GLY A 189 3.24 -14.36 17.18
C GLY A 189 2.34 -14.13 18.38
N TYR A 190 2.78 -14.59 19.54
CA TYR A 190 2.16 -14.26 20.82
C TYR A 190 2.97 -13.16 21.49
N PRO A 191 2.35 -12.12 22.07
CA PRO A 191 3.09 -10.99 22.63
C PRO A 191 4.00 -11.41 23.77
N ALA A 192 5.26 -10.97 23.73
CA ALA A 192 6.19 -11.08 24.84
C ALA A 192 5.85 -10.07 25.95
N GLU A 193 6.31 -10.36 27.16
CA GLU A 193 6.27 -9.41 28.28
C GLU A 193 7.41 -8.40 28.12
N ASP A 194 7.22 -7.46 27.19
CA ASP A 194 8.15 -6.36 26.91
C ASP A 194 7.37 -5.04 26.85
N ARG A 195 7.91 -4.02 27.52
CA ARG A 195 7.34 -2.67 27.58
C ARG A 195 7.08 -2.07 26.20
N ILE A 196 7.82 -2.45 25.16
CA ILE A 196 7.60 -1.97 23.79
C ILE A 196 6.19 -2.28 23.27
N ASN A 197 5.57 -3.37 23.76
CA ASN A 197 4.22 -3.78 23.39
C ASN A 197 3.13 -2.90 24.03
N ASP A 198 3.44 -2.20 25.13
CA ASP A 198 2.52 -1.28 25.79
C ASP A 198 2.47 0.11 25.10
N SER A 199 3.19 0.27 23.98
CA SER A 199 3.14 1.49 23.18
C SER A 199 1.87 1.56 22.33
N HIS A 200 0.90 2.36 22.78
CA HIS A 200 -0.36 2.59 22.07
C HIS A 200 -0.28 3.75 21.09
N THR A 201 -1.04 3.64 20.00
CA THR A 201 -1.17 4.68 18.98
C THR A 201 -2.55 5.31 19.03
N ASP A 202 -2.62 6.63 18.90
CA ASP A 202 -3.90 7.32 18.76
C ASP A 202 -4.43 7.26 17.32
N ARG A 203 -5.68 7.68 17.14
CA ARG A 203 -6.30 7.99 15.85
C ARG A 203 -6.81 9.42 15.91
N ASP A 204 -6.73 10.12 14.77
CA ASP A 204 -7.36 11.43 14.64
C ASP A 204 -8.88 11.31 14.86
N ALA A 205 -9.52 12.42 15.23
CA ALA A 205 -10.95 12.43 15.45
C ALA A 205 -11.68 12.07 14.14
N ALA A 206 -12.84 11.41 14.25
CA ALA A 206 -13.57 11.01 13.06
C ALA A 206 -13.93 12.23 12.19
N GLU A 207 -14.22 13.36 12.82
CA GLU A 207 -14.55 14.63 12.21
C GLU A 207 -13.41 15.24 11.39
N ASP A 208 -12.16 14.89 11.69
CA ASP A 208 -10.98 15.37 10.96
C ASP A 208 -10.84 14.69 9.58
N VAL A 209 -11.39 13.48 9.44
CA VAL A 209 -11.29 12.66 8.23
C VAL A 209 -12.64 12.43 7.52
N LEU A 210 -13.76 12.73 8.19
CA LEU A 210 -15.11 12.52 7.69
C LEU A 210 -15.76 13.84 7.28
N THR A 211 -16.19 13.93 6.01
CA THR A 211 -17.06 15.01 5.55
C THR A 211 -18.38 14.44 5.04
N ILE A 212 -19.47 14.65 5.79
CA ILE A 212 -20.82 14.31 5.35
C ILE A 212 -21.43 15.52 4.63
N ARG A 213 -21.57 15.43 3.30
CA ARG A 213 -22.27 16.46 2.50
C ARG A 213 -23.73 16.06 2.31
N LYS A 214 -24.64 16.96 2.66
CA LYS A 214 -26.08 16.85 2.34
C LYS A 214 -26.39 17.85 1.23
N TRP A 215 -27.16 17.42 0.23
CA TRP A 215 -27.65 18.28 -0.84
C TRP A 215 -29.04 18.85 -0.47
N PRO A 216 -29.37 20.12 -0.80
CA PRO A 216 -28.51 21.13 -1.40
C PRO A 216 -27.36 21.51 -0.46
N LEU A 217 -26.20 21.80 -1.03
CA LEU A 217 -25.09 22.33 -0.23
C LEU A 217 -25.57 23.62 0.44
N PRO A 218 -25.30 23.82 1.75
CA PRO A 218 -25.64 25.07 2.40
C PRO A 218 -25.05 26.22 1.59
N SER A 219 -25.89 27.19 1.22
CA SER A 219 -25.46 28.34 0.44
C SER A 219 -24.31 29.00 1.18
N VAL A 220 -23.13 29.03 0.55
CA VAL A 220 -22.04 29.89 1.00
C VAL A 220 -22.61 31.30 0.90
N ALA A 221 -22.92 31.90 2.05
CA ALA A 221 -23.23 33.32 2.09
C ALA A 221 -21.94 34.02 1.67
N TRP A 222 -21.82 34.34 0.39
CA TRP A 222 -20.86 35.32 -0.07
C TRP A 222 -21.23 36.60 0.68
N ALA A 223 -20.47 36.93 1.71
CA ALA A 223 -20.50 38.24 2.31
C ALA A 223 -19.98 39.22 1.25
N VAL A 224 -20.84 39.56 0.30
CA VAL A 224 -20.60 40.69 -0.59
C VAL A 224 -20.85 41.91 0.27
N GLY A 225 -19.78 42.39 0.92
CA GLY A 225 -19.70 43.75 1.41
C GLY A 225 -19.77 44.71 0.23
N ILE A 226 -20.95 44.86 -0.38
CA ILE A 226 -21.23 46.04 -1.21
C ILE A 226 -21.50 47.15 -0.21
N GLY A 227 -20.43 47.87 0.16
CA GLY A 227 -20.56 49.20 0.72
C GLY A 227 -21.49 50.00 -0.17
N ALA A 228 -22.53 50.57 0.44
CA ALA A 228 -23.55 51.34 -0.24
C ALA A 228 -22.93 52.45 -1.11
N VAL A 229 -22.84 52.22 -2.42
CA VAL A 229 -22.65 53.30 -3.37
C VAL A 229 -24.02 53.94 -3.57
N ARG A 230 -24.19 55.15 -3.01
CA ARG A 230 -25.38 55.98 -3.19
C ARG A 230 -25.65 56.15 -4.70
N PRO A 231 -26.90 55.98 -5.17
CA PRO A 231 -27.19 56.20 -6.57
C PRO A 231 -27.12 57.70 -6.89
N CYS A 232 -26.15 58.10 -7.70
CA CYS A 232 -26.21 59.37 -8.43
C CYS A 232 -27.38 59.28 -9.41
N VAL A 233 -28.43 60.05 -9.14
CA VAL A 233 -29.57 60.27 -10.04
C VAL A 233 -29.06 60.95 -11.31
N PRO A 234 -29.21 60.37 -12.51
CA PRO A 234 -28.97 61.09 -13.74
C PRO A 234 -30.20 61.97 -14.03
N VAL A 235 -30.00 63.28 -14.03
CA VAL A 235 -30.95 64.25 -14.54
C VAL A 235 -31.18 63.96 -16.03
N PHE A 236 -32.34 63.43 -16.36
CA PHE A 236 -32.82 63.27 -17.74
C PHE A 236 -33.08 64.66 -18.32
N SER A 237 -32.17 65.17 -19.17
CA SER A 237 -32.52 66.24 -20.12
C SER A 237 -32.85 65.63 -21.47
N ARG A 238 -34.08 65.91 -21.91
CA ARG A 238 -34.68 65.46 -23.17
C ARG A 238 -33.95 66.09 -24.36
N ARG A 239 -33.46 65.29 -25.31
CA ARG A 239 -33.50 65.65 -26.75
C ARG A 239 -33.70 64.41 -27.63
N ARG A 240 -34.64 64.54 -28.57
CA ARG A 240 -35.05 63.58 -29.61
C ARG A 240 -34.11 63.65 -30.83
N ALA A 241 -33.87 62.51 -31.47
CA ALA A 241 -33.82 62.28 -32.95
C ALA A 241 -33.31 60.84 -33.20
N PHE A 242 -34.10 59.88 -33.69
CA PHE A 242 -34.50 59.54 -35.07
C PHE A 242 -33.53 58.61 -35.84
N CYS A 243 -34.12 57.55 -36.43
CA CYS A 243 -33.63 56.62 -37.49
C CYS A 243 -32.44 55.68 -37.17
N GLY A 244 -32.44 54.38 -37.48
CA GLY A 244 -33.40 53.49 -38.14
C GLY A 244 -32.77 52.10 -38.43
N ILE A 245 -33.63 51.07 -38.61
CA ILE A 245 -33.51 49.96 -39.60
C ILE A 245 -32.29 49.00 -39.42
N ARG A 246 -32.31 47.64 -39.38
CA ARG A 246 -33.16 46.55 -39.91
C ARG A 246 -32.84 45.23 -39.17
N ARG A 247 -33.79 44.29 -39.17
CA ARG A 247 -33.65 42.88 -38.71
C ARG A 247 -33.27 41.92 -39.85
N ARG A 248 -32.80 40.71 -39.43
CA ARG A 248 -33.01 39.32 -39.97
C ARG A 248 -31.81 38.65 -40.70
N PRO A 249 -31.79 37.30 -40.83
CA PRO A 249 -31.97 36.24 -39.82
C PRO A 249 -31.05 35.00 -40.03
N ALA A 250 -31.24 33.96 -39.20
CA ALA A 250 -30.59 32.64 -39.22
C ALA A 250 -30.86 31.74 -40.46
N ARG A 251 -29.96 30.79 -40.73
CA ARG A 251 -30.14 29.55 -41.54
C ARG A 251 -29.41 28.40 -40.80
N ARG A 252 -30.08 27.39 -40.22
CA ARG A 252 -30.66 26.14 -40.77
C ARG A 252 -29.71 25.29 -41.63
N THR A 253 -29.25 24.17 -41.04
CA THR A 253 -28.76 22.89 -41.61
C THR A 253 -29.83 22.21 -42.50
N PRO A 254 -29.49 21.21 -43.36
CA PRO A 254 -29.66 19.78 -42.98
C PRO A 254 -28.73 18.81 -43.83
N PRO A 255 -28.94 17.46 -43.92
CA PRO A 255 -27.90 16.47 -43.60
C PRO A 255 -27.60 15.43 -44.71
N GLY A 256 -26.65 14.53 -44.45
CA GLY A 256 -26.69 13.16 -44.98
C GLY A 256 -25.42 12.67 -45.71
N ARG A 257 -24.83 11.57 -45.20
CA ARG A 257 -24.76 10.26 -45.86
C ARG A 257 -23.94 9.27 -45.02
N ARG A 258 -24.49 8.07 -44.83
CA ARG A 258 -23.81 6.86 -44.34
C ARG A 258 -23.15 6.17 -45.53
N THR A 259 -21.95 5.63 -45.36
CA THR A 259 -21.49 4.37 -46.00
C THR A 259 -20.46 3.64 -45.11
N ALA A 260 -20.51 2.31 -45.21
CA ALA A 260 -19.95 1.21 -44.42
C ALA A 260 -18.39 1.09 -44.37
N PRO A 261 -17.81 0.04 -43.72
CA PRO A 261 -16.53 0.07 -42.99
C PRO A 261 -15.29 -0.32 -43.81
N ALA A 262 -14.10 0.03 -43.31
CA ALA A 262 -12.82 -0.42 -43.84
C ALA A 262 -12.14 -1.46 -42.92
N ASP A 263 -11.72 -2.54 -43.56
CA ASP A 263 -11.05 -3.77 -43.10
C ASP A 263 -9.62 -3.53 -42.53
N PRO A 264 -9.11 -4.37 -41.60
CA PRO A 264 -7.88 -4.13 -40.85
C PRO A 264 -6.69 -4.83 -41.49
N ALA A 265 -5.81 -4.09 -42.16
CA ALA A 265 -4.48 -4.57 -42.50
C ALA A 265 -3.52 -3.41 -42.76
N LYS A 266 -2.67 -3.08 -41.78
CA LYS A 266 -1.33 -2.54 -42.05
C LYS A 266 -0.43 -2.78 -40.84
N ARG A 267 0.41 -3.81 -41.03
CA ARG A 267 1.48 -4.28 -40.16
C ARG A 267 2.58 -3.21 -40.06
N CYS A 268 3.07 -2.97 -38.85
CA CYS A 268 4.32 -2.26 -38.60
C CYS A 268 5.38 -3.28 -38.11
N PRO A 269 6.59 -3.35 -38.69
CA PRO A 269 7.56 -4.40 -38.37
C PRO A 269 8.46 -4.02 -37.18
N ILE A 270 8.57 -4.94 -36.23
CA ILE A 270 9.56 -4.95 -35.14
C ILE A 270 10.89 -5.47 -35.69
N PRO A 271 12.05 -4.86 -35.41
CA PRO A 271 13.34 -5.48 -35.74
C PRO A 271 13.74 -6.51 -34.67
N ARG A 272 13.86 -7.77 -35.09
CA ARG A 272 14.52 -8.86 -34.35
C ARG A 272 16.04 -8.64 -34.35
N ARG A 273 16.68 -8.64 -33.17
CA ARG A 273 18.13 -8.89 -33.04
C ARG A 273 18.37 -10.35 -32.69
N ALA A 274 19.35 -10.92 -33.38
CA ALA A 274 19.65 -12.33 -33.49
C ALA A 274 20.31 -12.91 -32.23
N ALA A 275 19.92 -14.14 -31.90
CA ALA A 275 20.67 -15.05 -31.07
C ALA A 275 21.83 -15.66 -31.87
N SER A 276 23.05 -15.61 -31.34
CA SER A 276 24.16 -16.45 -31.80
C SER A 276 24.32 -17.64 -30.86
N ARG A 277 23.97 -18.83 -31.36
CA ARG A 277 24.44 -20.12 -30.82
C ARG A 277 25.83 -20.38 -31.39
N ARG A 278 26.80 -20.71 -30.55
CA ARG A 278 27.89 -21.62 -30.92
C ARG A 278 28.00 -22.71 -29.87
N ALA A 279 27.86 -23.95 -30.31
CA ALA A 279 27.97 -25.16 -29.53
C ALA A 279 29.30 -25.86 -29.81
N ALA A 280 29.78 -26.55 -28.76
CA ALA A 280 30.45 -27.85 -28.76
C ALA A 280 31.94 -27.99 -29.17
N ARG A 281 32.77 -28.43 -28.20
CA ARG A 281 33.46 -29.75 -28.13
C ARG A 281 34.26 -29.83 -26.81
N ARG A 282 33.84 -30.59 -25.78
CA ARG A 282 34.11 -32.03 -25.48
C ARG A 282 35.59 -32.48 -25.55
N ARG A 283 36.20 -32.77 -24.38
CA ARG A 283 36.81 -34.05 -23.90
C ARG A 283 37.72 -33.72 -22.68
N ARG A 284 37.40 -34.16 -21.45
CA ARG A 284 37.59 -35.48 -20.79
C ARG A 284 39.02 -35.74 -20.28
N ARG A 285 39.09 -36.17 -18.99
CA ARG A 285 40.15 -36.89 -18.25
C ARG A 285 41.33 -36.03 -17.74
N SER A 286 41.91 -36.21 -16.56
CA SER A 286 41.72 -37.08 -15.38
C SER A 286 42.51 -36.41 -14.24
N ALA A 287 41.98 -36.35 -13.01
CA ALA A 287 42.47 -37.07 -11.83
C ALA A 287 44.00 -37.12 -11.60
N ALA A 288 44.37 -36.70 -10.39
CA ALA A 288 45.38 -37.26 -9.48
C ALA A 288 46.69 -36.48 -9.23
N CYS A 289 46.92 -36.31 -7.92
CA CYS A 289 48.18 -36.33 -7.17
C CYS A 289 48.97 -35.03 -6.90
N ILE A 290 48.96 -34.69 -5.59
CA ILE A 290 50.12 -34.49 -4.69
C ILE A 290 51.12 -33.38 -5.05
N GLY A 291 51.27 -32.44 -4.12
CA GLY A 291 52.31 -31.41 -4.07
C GLY A 291 51.87 -30.23 -3.22
#